data_AF-A0ABD0QHY2-F1
#
_entry.id   AF-A0ABD0QHY2-F1
#
_cell.length_a   1.000
_cell.length_b   1.000
_cell.length_c   1.000
_cell.angle_alpha   90.00
_cell.angle_beta   90.00
_cell.angle_gamma   90.00
#
_symmetry.space_group_name_H-M   'P 1'
#
loop_
_entity.id
_entity.type
_entity.pdbx_description
1 polymer ?
#
loop_
_entity_poly.entity_id
_entity_poly.type
_entity_poly.pdbx_seq_one_letter_code
_entity_poly.pdbx_strand_id
1 'polypeptide(L)'
;SHPSILKVPNELFYDGELVACANEISSNQYCTWEHLPKRGFPVIFHGVPGKDERESNSPSFFNIYEIEVIVDYLKKLLLTQAKRGMSRISPRDIGIIAPYRKQ
;
A
#
# COMPACT_ATOMS: atom_id res chain seq x y z
N SER A 1 -2.49 -7.77 11.84
CA SER A 1 -2.17 -6.58 11.02
C SER A 1 -2.19 -5.33 11.91
N HIS A 2 -1.78 -4.17 11.40
CA HIS A 2 -1.92 -2.88 12.10
C HIS A 2 -3.42 -2.54 12.31
N PRO A 3 -3.85 -1.99 13.47
CA PRO A 3 -5.26 -1.70 13.73
C PRO A 3 -5.95 -0.83 12.66
N SER A 4 -5.26 0.21 12.17
CA SER A 4 -5.78 1.08 11.09
C SER A 4 -6.11 0.36 9.78
N ILE A 5 -5.43 -0.75 9.48
CA ILE A 5 -5.71 -1.57 8.28
C ILE A 5 -6.96 -2.42 8.50
N LEU A 6 -7.15 -2.93 9.73
CA LEU A 6 -8.28 -3.80 10.07
C LEU A 6 -9.59 -3.05 10.33
N LYS A 7 -9.52 -1.78 10.74
CA LYS A 7 -10.69 -1.02 11.19
C LYS A 7 -11.87 -1.08 10.21
N VAL A 8 -11.65 -0.68 8.95
CA VAL A 8 -12.70 -0.61 7.93
C VAL A 8 -13.30 -2.00 7.61
N PRO A 9 -12.52 -3.04 7.26
CA PRO A 9 -13.12 -4.34 7.00
C PRO A 9 -13.81 -4.92 8.24
N ASN A 10 -13.29 -4.68 9.45
CA ASN A 10 -13.91 -5.14 10.69
C ASN A 10 -15.32 -4.56 10.88
N GLU A 11 -15.47 -3.25 10.69
CA GLU A 11 -16.75 -2.55 10.80
C GLU A 11 -17.74 -2.95 9.69
N LEU A 12 -17.26 -3.22 8.48
CA LEU A 12 -18.12 -3.49 7.33
C LEU A 12 -18.51 -4.96 7.14
N PHE A 13 -17.67 -5.91 7.57
CA PHE A 13 -17.81 -7.32 7.19
C PHE A 13 -17.69 -8.31 8.34
N TYR A 14 -17.32 -7.87 9.55
CA TYR A 14 -17.07 -8.76 10.69
C TYR A 14 -17.70 -8.26 12.00
N ASP A 15 -18.69 -7.37 11.93
CA ASP A 15 -19.46 -6.89 13.09
C ASP A 15 -18.62 -6.37 14.27
N GLY A 16 -17.40 -5.89 13.99
CA GLY A 16 -16.47 -5.41 15.01
C GLY A 16 -15.69 -6.51 15.76
N GLU A 17 -15.84 -7.79 15.39
CA GLU A 17 -15.26 -8.92 16.12
C GLU A 17 -13.76 -9.17 15.84
N LEU A 18 -13.17 -8.60 14.79
CA LEU A 18 -11.75 -8.76 14.50
C LEU A 18 -10.87 -8.05 15.55
N VAL A 19 -9.88 -8.78 16.07
CA VAL A 19 -8.87 -8.27 16.99
C VAL A 19 -7.50 -8.20 16.32
N ALA A 20 -6.81 -7.08 16.49
CA ALA A 20 -5.46 -6.90 15.97
C ALA A 20 -4.42 -7.59 16.87
N CYS A 21 -3.96 -8.78 16.47
CA CYS A 21 -3.01 -9.58 17.27
C CYS A 21 -1.56 -9.56 16.75
N ALA A 22 -1.22 -8.70 15.79
CA ALA A 22 0.14 -8.64 15.26
C ALA A 22 1.09 -8.00 16.27
N ASN A 23 2.36 -8.43 16.28
CA ASN A 23 3.39 -7.82 17.10
C ASN A 23 3.53 -6.32 16.78
N GLU A 24 3.46 -5.48 17.81
CA GLU A 24 3.42 -4.03 17.65
C GLU A 24 4.65 -3.46 16.93
N ILE A 25 5.85 -3.99 17.19
CA ILE A 25 7.07 -3.51 16.54
C ILE A 25 6.97 -3.76 15.02
N SER A 26 6.52 -4.96 14.63
CA SER A 26 6.36 -5.31 13.22
C SER A 26 5.24 -4.51 12.54
N SER A 27 4.08 -4.35 13.18
CA SER A 27 2.93 -3.67 12.58
C SER A 27 3.11 -2.15 12.53
N ASN A 28 3.89 -1.57 13.44
CA ASN A 28 4.13 -0.13 13.52
C ASN A 28 5.40 0.32 12.78
N GLN A 29 6.15 -0.60 12.17
CA GLN A 29 7.47 -0.35 11.58
C GLN A 29 7.50 0.86 10.63
N TYR A 30 6.44 1.05 9.83
CA TYR A 30 6.34 2.14 8.86
C TYR A 30 5.47 3.32 9.30
N CYS A 31 5.00 3.35 10.55
CA CYS A 31 4.17 4.45 11.06
C CYS A 31 4.91 5.79 11.13
N THR A 32 6.24 5.78 11.12
CA THR A 32 7.10 6.96 11.12
C THR A 32 7.73 7.25 9.77
N TRP A 33 7.31 6.54 8.72
CA TRP A 33 7.84 6.73 7.38
C TRP A 33 7.59 8.18 6.90
N GLU A 34 8.64 8.83 6.40
CA GLU A 34 8.63 10.28 6.16
C GLU A 34 7.71 10.72 5.02
N HIS A 35 7.32 9.79 4.15
CA HIS A 35 6.39 10.04 3.05
C HIS A 35 4.92 9.77 3.41
N LEU A 36 4.62 9.43 4.66
CA LEU A 36 3.23 9.34 5.10
C LEU A 36 2.59 10.74 5.15
N PRO A 37 1.36 10.91 4.63
CA PRO A 37 0.62 12.16 4.76
C PRO A 37 0.24 12.45 6.22
N LYS A 38 0.09 11.40 7.03
CA LYS A 38 -0.19 11.48 8.47
C LYS A 38 0.71 10.51 9.22
N ARG A 39 1.57 11.01 10.11
CA ARG A 39 2.38 10.18 11.00
C ARG A 39 1.49 9.32 11.90
N GLY A 40 1.89 8.07 12.13
CA GLY A 40 1.14 7.11 12.93
C GLY A 40 0.00 6.41 12.18
N PHE A 41 -0.22 6.72 10.90
CA PHE A 41 -1.29 6.12 10.11
C PHE A 41 -0.71 5.48 8.83
N PRO A 42 -0.41 4.17 8.84
CA PRO A 42 0.34 3.50 7.77
C PRO A 42 -0.54 3.08 6.58
N VAL A 43 -1.54 3.91 6.24
CA VAL A 43 -2.44 3.67 5.11
C VAL A 43 -2.53 4.97 4.30
N ILE A 44 -2.32 4.86 2.99
CA ILE A 44 -2.45 5.96 2.05
C ILE A 44 -3.53 5.61 1.05
N PHE A 45 -4.52 6.49 0.92
CA PHE A 45 -5.45 6.49 -0.20
C PHE A 45 -5.02 7.61 -1.15
N HIS A 46 -4.43 7.24 -2.30
CA HIS A 46 -3.94 8.21 -3.28
C HIS A 46 -4.91 8.28 -4.45
N GLY A 47 -5.66 9.38 -4.55
CA GLY A 47 -6.52 9.62 -5.71
C GLY A 47 -5.68 10.02 -6.93
N VAL A 48 -5.68 9.17 -7.96
CA VAL A 48 -4.95 9.44 -9.20
C VAL A 48 -5.95 9.87 -10.28
N PRO A 49 -5.88 11.11 -10.80
CA PRO A 49 -6.72 11.54 -11.91
C PRO A 49 -6.17 10.96 -13.23
N GLY A 50 -6.21 9.63 -13.35
CA GLY A 50 -5.83 8.90 -14.56
C GLY A 50 -7.06 8.48 -15.36
N LYS A 51 -6.84 8.07 -16.60
CA LYS A 51 -7.85 7.45 -17.44
C LYS A 51 -7.47 5.99 -17.68
N ASP A 52 -8.44 5.10 -17.56
CA ASP A 52 -8.23 3.70 -17.91
C ASP A 52 -8.09 3.56 -19.42
N GLU A 53 -7.00 2.92 -19.82
CA GLU A 53 -6.66 2.59 -21.20
C GLU A 53 -6.88 1.11 -21.48
N ARG A 54 -7.10 0.80 -22.75
CA ARG A 54 -7.30 -0.56 -23.24
C ARG A 54 -6.72 -0.67 -24.65
N GLU A 55 -5.97 -1.74 -24.91
CA GLU A 55 -5.50 -2.02 -26.26
C GLU A 55 -6.58 -2.69 -27.10
N SER A 56 -6.57 -2.46 -28.41
CA SER A 56 -7.55 -3.01 -29.36
C SER A 56 -7.58 -4.55 -29.38
N ASN A 57 -6.51 -5.21 -28.98
CA ASN A 57 -6.34 -6.66 -29.00
C ASN A 57 -6.55 -7.34 -27.64
N SER A 58 -6.92 -6.60 -26.58
CA SER A 58 -7.03 -7.14 -25.23
C SER A 58 -8.24 -6.55 -24.49
N PRO A 59 -9.08 -7.39 -23.84
CA PRO A 59 -10.19 -6.89 -23.04
C PRO A 59 -9.74 -6.28 -21.70
N SER A 60 -8.46 -6.42 -21.32
CA SER A 60 -7.95 -5.94 -20.03
C SER A 60 -7.63 -4.45 -20.05
N PHE A 61 -7.98 -3.76 -18.96
CA PHE A 61 -7.63 -2.37 -18.72
C PHE A 61 -6.27 -2.23 -18.04
N PHE A 62 -5.66 -1.06 -18.18
CA PHE A 62 -4.49 -0.60 -17.45
C PHE A 62 -4.54 0.93 -17.31
N ASN A 63 -3.81 1.49 -16.36
CA ASN A 63 -3.75 2.93 -16.11
C ASN A 63 -2.30 3.35 -15.83
N ILE A 64 -1.69 4.03 -16.81
CA ILE A 64 -0.28 4.42 -16.74
C ILE A 64 -0.04 5.39 -15.58
N TYR A 65 -0.96 6.31 -15.32
CA TYR A 65 -0.82 7.29 -14.24
C TYR A 65 -0.79 6.61 -12.87
N GLU A 66 -1.59 5.57 -12.66
CA GLU A 66 -1.52 4.77 -11.43
C GLU A 66 -0.19 4.02 -11.33
N ILE A 67 0.29 3.44 -12.43
CA ILE A 67 1.59 2.73 -12.48
C ILE A 67 2.74 3.68 -12.11
N GLU A 68 2.76 4.90 -12.63
CA GLU A 68 3.78 5.90 -12.31
C GLU A 68 3.81 6.22 -10.81
N VAL A 69 2.64 6.38 -10.19
CA VAL A 69 2.50 6.60 -8.75
C VAL A 69 2.97 5.38 -7.94
N ILE A 70 2.64 4.16 -8.36
CA ILE A 70 3.10 2.93 -7.72
C ILE A 70 4.63 2.82 -7.79
N VAL A 71 5.22 3.07 -8.96
CA VAL A 71 6.68 3.04 -9.17
C VAL A 71 7.39 4.09 -8.30
N ASP A 72 6.82 5.28 -8.17
CA ASP A 72 7.33 6.31 -7.27
C ASP A 72 7.30 5.87 -5.79
N TYR A 73 6.19 5.26 -5.33
CA TYR A 73 6.13 4.69 -3.98
C TYR A 73 7.14 3.58 -3.76
N LEU A 74 7.32 2.66 -4.73
CA LEU A 74 8.34 1.62 -4.66
C LEU A 74 9.74 2.21 -4.53
N LYS A 75 10.07 3.21 -5.33
CA LYS A 75 11.36 3.92 -5.24
C LYS A 75 11.54 4.52 -3.85
N LYS A 76 10.53 5.21 -3.31
CA LYS A 76 10.59 5.77 -1.95
C LYS A 76 10.79 4.67 -0.90
N LEU A 77 10.03 3.59 -0.92
CA LEU A 77 10.16 2.48 0.03
C LEU A 77 11.53 1.78 -0.05
N LEU A 78 12.05 1.58 -1.25
CA LEU A 78 13.33 0.89 -1.47
C LEU A 78 14.56 1.78 -1.19
N LEU A 79 14.45 3.10 -1.39
CA LEU A 79 15.55 4.04 -1.18
C LEU A 79 15.60 4.60 0.26
N THR A 80 14.48 4.61 0.99
CA THR A 80 14.42 5.09 2.39
C THR A 80 15.01 4.12 3.42
N GLN A 81 15.41 2.92 2.99
CA GLN A 81 15.82 1.79 3.86
C GLN A 81 17.04 2.02 4.74
N ALA A 82 17.89 3.00 4.41
CA ALA A 82 19.17 3.20 5.09
C ALA A 82 19.17 4.35 6.11
N LYS A 83 18.08 5.13 6.19
CA LYS A 83 18.03 6.32 7.03
C LYS A 83 17.10 6.06 8.21
N ARG A 84 17.65 6.05 9.43
CA ARG A 84 16.94 6.11 10.74
C ARG A 84 16.50 4.80 11.41
N GLY A 85 17.20 3.68 11.19
CA GLY A 85 16.97 2.46 12.00
C GLY A 85 15.66 1.73 11.70
N MET A 86 15.02 2.01 10.56
CA MET A 86 13.94 1.18 10.03
C MET A 86 14.51 -0.12 9.47
N SER A 87 13.81 -1.22 9.73
CA SER A 87 14.07 -2.53 9.12
C SER A 87 14.19 -2.40 7.60
N ARG A 88 15.17 -3.10 7.03
CA ARG A 88 15.37 -3.12 5.57
C ARG A 88 14.26 -3.94 4.92
N ILE A 89 13.27 -3.28 4.33
CA ILE A 89 12.30 -3.96 3.45
C ILE A 89 13.04 -4.52 2.23
N SER A 90 12.56 -5.59 1.65
CA SER A 90 13.11 -6.15 0.43
C SER A 90 12.00 -6.37 -0.58
N PRO A 91 12.30 -6.52 -1.88
CA PRO A 91 11.25 -6.69 -2.89
C PRO A 91 10.29 -7.86 -2.58
N ARG A 92 10.76 -8.92 -1.91
CA ARG A 92 9.94 -10.06 -1.45
C ARG A 92 8.92 -9.72 -0.35
N ASP A 93 9.09 -8.58 0.32
CA ASP A 93 8.19 -8.12 1.38
C ASP A 93 7.08 -7.21 0.81
N ILE A 94 7.08 -6.95 -0.51
CA ILE A 94 6.15 -6.03 -1.18
C ILE A 94 5.26 -6.83 -2.14
N GLY A 95 3.95 -6.68 -1.98
CA GLY A 95 2.95 -7.17 -2.93
C GLY A 95 2.27 -6.02 -3.66
N ILE A 96 2.14 -6.12 -4.98
CA ILE A 96 1.29 -5.26 -5.81
C ILE A 96 0.15 -6.13 -6.32
N ILE A 97 -1.09 -5.69 -6.10
CA ILE A 97 -2.30 -6.43 -6.48
C ILE A 97 -3.15 -5.50 -7.33
N ALA A 98 -3.56 -5.98 -8.50
CA ALA A 98 -4.47 -5.27 -9.40
C ALA A 98 -5.59 -6.22 -9.86
N PRO A 99 -6.82 -5.73 -10.05
CA PRO A 99 -7.94 -6.56 -10.49
C PRO A 99 -7.86 -6.95 -11.97
N TYR A 100 -7.14 -6.17 -12.78
CA TYR A 100 -6.99 -6.40 -14.22
C TYR A 100 -5.63 -7.03 -14.52
N ARG A 101 -5.62 -8.09 -15.32
CA ARG A 101 -4.40 -8.87 -15.63
C ARG A 101 -3.29 -8.05 -16.28
N LYS A 102 -3.64 -7.00 -17.02
CA LYS A 102 -2.68 -6.16 -17.74
C LYS A 102 -2.06 -5.04 -16.88
N GLN A 103 -2.74 -4.62 -15.83
CA GLN A 103 -2.23 -3.65 -14.86
C GLN A 103 -1.11 -4.30 -14.03
#